data_AF-A0A535Z8J3-F1
#
_entry.id   AF-A0A535Z8J3-F1
#
_cell.length_a   1.000
_cell.length_b   1.000
_cell.length_c   1.000
_cell.angle_alpha   90.00
_cell.angle_beta   90.00
_cell.angle_gamma   90.00
#
_symmetry.space_group_name_H-M   'P 1'
#
loop_
_entity.id
_entity.type
_entity.pdbx_description
1 polymer ?
#
loop_
_entity_poly.entity_id
_entity_poly.type
_entity_poly.pdbx_seq_one_letter_code
_entity_poly.pdbx_strand_id
1 'polypeptide(L)'
;MFSLGSNGGVVALGGETAGPLLGGRVLLDLWRYRSASGWVQLASETARTSDGPAVYDVGSNRLIILGVSDENFQLETQNWVYDPSTNRLARKDAGGRPTLGMRDLTMVYDVESDRAILFTEVGETWAYDVDRNAWTKKT
;
A
#
# COMPACT_ATOMS: atom_id res chain seq x y z
N MET A 1 2.10 -8.56 -2.86
CA MET A 1 1.93 -7.48 -3.88
C MET A 1 3.28 -6.88 -4.24
N PHE A 2 3.47 -6.40 -5.48
CA PHE A 2 4.67 -5.63 -5.89
C PHE A 2 4.29 -4.21 -6.31
N SER A 3 5.17 -3.24 -6.07
CA SER A 3 5.04 -1.87 -6.56
C SER A 3 6.41 -1.30 -6.91
N LEU A 4 6.43 -0.12 -7.52
CA LEU A 4 7.65 0.66 -7.64
C LEU A 4 8.07 1.18 -6.26
N GLY A 5 9.37 1.37 -6.07
CA GLY A 5 9.95 2.00 -4.90
C GLY A 5 10.82 3.19 -5.29
N SER A 6 11.45 3.82 -4.29
CA SER A 6 12.40 4.92 -4.50
C SER A 6 13.44 4.57 -5.56
N ASN A 7 13.76 5.53 -6.44
CA ASN A 7 14.75 5.41 -7.51
C ASN A 7 14.44 4.31 -8.55
N GLY A 8 13.17 4.01 -8.80
CA GLY A 8 12.76 2.99 -9.77
C GLY A 8 13.05 1.56 -9.31
N GLY A 9 13.20 1.34 -8.01
CA GLY A 9 13.37 0.00 -7.42
C GLY A 9 12.07 -0.79 -7.38
N VAL A 10 12.17 -2.08 -7.04
CA VAL A 10 11.00 -2.94 -6.79
C VAL A 10 10.83 -3.10 -5.28
N VAL A 11 9.61 -2.84 -4.81
CA VAL A 11 9.19 -3.21 -3.45
C VAL A 11 8.13 -4.30 -3.49
N ALA A 12 8.19 -5.19 -2.51
CA ALA A 12 7.21 -6.23 -2.27
C ALA A 12 6.60 -6.01 -0.88
N LEU A 13 5.27 -6.02 -0.82
CA LEU A 13 4.54 -6.03 0.44
C LEU A 13 3.89 -7.40 0.63
N GLY A 14 4.15 -7.97 1.79
CA GLY A 14 3.50 -9.16 2.32
C GLY A 14 3.79 -10.46 1.57
N GLY A 15 2.80 -11.34 1.51
CA GLY A 15 2.92 -12.70 0.98
C GLY A 15 2.51 -13.74 2.02
N GLU A 16 2.81 -15.01 1.79
CA GLU A 16 2.56 -16.08 2.75
C GLU A 16 3.76 -17.00 2.82
N THR A 17 4.11 -17.47 4.02
CA THR A 17 5.20 -18.46 4.15
C THR A 17 4.80 -19.85 3.66
N ALA A 18 3.51 -20.18 3.75
CA ALA A 18 2.86 -21.37 3.23
C ALA A 18 1.34 -21.17 3.30
N GLY A 19 0.55 -22.04 2.67
CA GLY A 19 -0.91 -22.02 2.87
C GLY A 19 -1.29 -22.32 4.33
N PRO A 20 -2.46 -21.88 4.81
CA PRO A 20 -2.88 -22.02 6.22
C PRO A 20 -2.85 -23.46 6.75
N LEU A 21 -3.16 -24.44 5.89
CA LEU A 21 -3.12 -25.88 6.22
C LEU A 21 -1.71 -26.42 6.50
N LEU A 22 -0.66 -25.67 6.13
CA LEU A 22 0.74 -26.01 6.34
C LEU A 22 1.38 -25.22 7.48
N GLY A 23 0.58 -24.57 8.33
CA GLY A 23 1.07 -23.71 9.42
C GLY A 23 1.74 -22.44 8.91
N GLY A 24 1.39 -22.00 7.71
CA GLY A 24 1.89 -20.75 7.14
C GLY A 24 1.28 -19.52 7.81
N ARG A 25 1.98 -18.40 7.70
CA ARG A 25 1.52 -17.09 8.17
C ARG A 25 1.51 -16.10 7.02
N VAL A 26 0.58 -15.17 7.07
CA VAL A 26 0.61 -13.98 6.23
C VAL A 26 1.81 -13.12 6.63
N LEU A 27 2.63 -12.81 5.65
CA LEU A 27 3.69 -11.84 5.76
C LEU A 27 3.08 -10.47 5.50
N LEU A 28 3.47 -9.51 6.32
CA LEU A 28 2.96 -8.13 6.33
C LEU A 28 4.11 -7.12 6.32
N ASP A 29 5.33 -7.63 6.11
CA ASP A 29 6.56 -6.89 6.03
C ASP A 29 6.79 -6.34 4.62
N LEU A 30 7.54 -5.25 4.58
CA LEU A 30 7.92 -4.57 3.36
C LEU A 30 9.35 -4.97 3.01
N TRP A 31 9.57 -5.33 1.75
CA TRP A 31 10.87 -5.73 1.26
C TRP A 31 11.21 -4.92 0.02
N ARG A 32 12.49 -4.57 -0.15
CA ARG A 32 13.00 -4.07 -1.43
C ARG A 32 13.97 -5.03 -2.05
N TYR A 33 13.88 -5.16 -3.37
CA TYR A 33 14.89 -5.87 -4.12
C TYR A 33 16.09 -4.96 -4.41
N ARG A 34 17.30 -5.46 -4.15
CA ARG A 34 18.56 -4.85 -4.57
C ARG A 34 19.30 -5.83 -5.46
N SER A 35 19.72 -5.40 -6.65
CA SER A 35 20.46 -6.28 -7.59
C SER A 35 21.72 -6.88 -6.97
N ALA A 36 22.43 -6.13 -6.13
CA ALA A 36 23.69 -6.56 -5.52
C ALA A 36 23.52 -7.55 -4.35
N SER A 37 22.39 -7.54 -3.64
CA SER A 37 22.23 -8.25 -2.36
C SER A 37 20.90 -8.97 -2.20
N GLY A 38 20.06 -9.02 -3.23
CA GLY A 38 18.73 -9.60 -3.16
C GLY A 38 17.75 -8.79 -2.32
N TRP A 39 16.81 -9.48 -1.69
CA TRP A 39 15.75 -8.87 -0.88
C TRP A 39 16.27 -8.36 0.47
N VAL A 40 15.96 -7.11 0.78
CA VAL A 40 16.28 -6.48 2.06
C VAL A 40 15.01 -5.95 2.69
N GLN A 41 14.75 -6.35 3.94
CA GLN A 41 13.59 -5.90 4.70
C GLN A 41 13.66 -4.40 4.96
N LEU A 42 12.53 -3.73 4.81
CA LEU A 42 12.31 -2.31 5.05
C LEU A 42 11.29 -2.13 6.16
N ALA A 43 11.42 -1.02 6.88
CA ALA A 43 10.66 -0.68 8.08
C ALA A 43 10.67 -1.80 9.16
N SER A 44 10.86 -1.42 10.42
CA SER A 44 10.66 -2.37 11.52
C SER A 44 9.19 -2.65 11.81
N GLU A 45 8.31 -1.72 11.41
CA GLU A 45 6.86 -1.83 11.54
C GLU A 45 6.26 -2.45 10.27
N THR A 46 5.39 -3.44 10.45
CA THR A 46 4.65 -4.08 9.37
C THR A 46 3.34 -3.34 9.10
N ALA A 47 2.98 -3.23 7.82
CA ALA A 47 1.64 -2.78 7.46
C ALA A 47 0.72 -3.90 7.90
N ARG A 48 -0.09 -3.71 8.95
CA ARG A 48 -0.99 -4.77 9.43
C ARG A 48 -2.18 -5.00 8.49
N THR A 49 -1.92 -5.00 7.20
CA THR A 49 -2.92 -5.18 6.15
C THR A 49 -2.41 -6.09 5.05
N SER A 50 -3.22 -7.10 4.71
CA SER A 50 -3.04 -7.93 3.53
C SER A 50 -3.82 -7.35 2.34
N ASP A 51 -3.35 -7.69 1.15
CA ASP A 51 -4.09 -7.68 -0.12
C ASP A 51 -4.66 -6.36 -0.64
N GLY A 52 -4.47 -5.22 0.02
CA GLY A 52 -4.92 -3.94 -0.51
C GLY A 52 -4.04 -3.38 -1.63
N PRO A 53 -4.53 -2.44 -2.46
CA PRO A 53 -3.75 -1.84 -3.52
C PRO A 53 -2.60 -0.98 -2.96
N ALA A 54 -1.50 -0.91 -3.71
CA ALA A 54 -0.40 -0.01 -3.38
C ALA A 54 0.20 0.64 -4.62
N VAL A 55 0.63 1.89 -4.43
CA VAL A 55 1.20 2.70 -5.48
C VAL A 55 2.31 3.59 -4.93
N TYR A 56 3.31 3.82 -5.77
CA TYR A 56 4.40 4.73 -5.45
C TYR A 56 4.12 6.13 -5.98
N ASP A 57 4.05 7.08 -5.06
CA ASP A 57 4.09 8.50 -5.32
C ASP A 57 5.55 8.92 -5.51
N VAL A 58 5.92 9.21 -6.76
CA VAL A 58 7.28 9.66 -7.09
C VAL A 58 7.51 11.14 -6.77
N GLY A 59 6.46 11.97 -6.75
CA GLY A 59 6.56 13.39 -6.43
C GLY A 59 6.97 13.59 -4.98
N SER A 60 6.33 12.84 -4.08
CA SER A 60 6.57 12.90 -2.64
C SER A 60 7.48 11.78 -2.13
N ASN A 61 7.96 10.88 -3.01
CA ASN A 61 8.82 9.74 -2.66
C ASN A 61 8.21 8.89 -1.53
N ARG A 62 6.94 8.49 -1.71
CA ARG A 62 6.17 7.71 -0.73
C ARG A 62 5.55 6.49 -1.38
N LEU A 63 5.56 5.34 -0.70
CA LEU A 63 4.73 4.20 -1.07
C LEU A 63 3.44 4.26 -0.27
N ILE A 64 2.31 4.31 -0.96
CA ILE A 64 0.96 4.35 -0.39
C ILE A 64 0.38 2.94 -0.50
N ILE A 65 -0.13 2.41 0.60
CA ILE A 65 -0.76 1.10 0.71
C ILE A 65 -2.12 1.30 1.36
N LEU A 66 -3.19 0.85 0.71
CA LEU A 66 -4.53 0.93 1.29
C LEU A 66 -4.84 -0.32 2.08
N GLY A 67 -5.43 -0.15 3.26
CA GLY A 67 -5.98 -1.25 4.03
C GLY A 67 -7.21 -1.87 3.37
N VAL A 68 -7.27 -3.21 3.38
CA VAL A 68 -8.47 -4.00 3.02
C VAL A 68 -8.82 -4.97 4.15
N SER A 69 -7.90 -5.85 4.53
CA SER A 69 -8.06 -6.76 5.68
C SER A 69 -6.78 -6.88 6.50
N ASP A 70 -6.89 -7.26 7.76
CA ASP A 70 -5.77 -7.59 8.65
C ASP A 70 -5.43 -9.09 8.66
N GLU A 71 -4.46 -9.50 9.48
CA GLU A 71 -4.02 -10.90 9.64
C GLU A 71 -5.10 -11.86 10.14
N ASN A 72 -6.18 -11.34 10.73
CA ASN A 72 -7.34 -12.10 11.22
C ASN A 72 -8.54 -11.98 10.26
N PHE A 73 -8.30 -11.51 9.03
CA PHE A 73 -9.31 -11.26 8.00
C PHE A 73 -10.40 -10.27 8.45
N GLN A 74 -10.08 -9.39 9.41
CA GLN A 74 -10.96 -8.29 9.79
C GLN A 74 -10.74 -7.10 8.86
N LEU A 75 -11.80 -6.38 8.55
CA LEU A 75 -11.75 -5.25 7.64
C LEU A 75 -10.84 -4.12 8.19
N GLU A 76 -9.87 -3.72 7.39
CA GLU A 76 -8.92 -2.63 7.68
C GLU A 76 -9.23 -1.44 6.78
N THR A 77 -9.28 -0.25 7.36
CA THR A 77 -9.66 0.99 6.65
C THR A 77 -8.54 2.01 6.61
N GLN A 78 -7.50 1.85 7.43
CA GLN A 78 -6.39 2.78 7.46
C GLN A 78 -5.54 2.71 6.19
N ASN A 79 -4.91 3.83 5.88
CA ASN A 79 -3.87 3.92 4.87
C ASN A 79 -2.52 3.74 5.55
N TRP A 80 -1.58 3.12 4.85
CA TRP A 80 -0.20 2.99 5.29
C TRP A 80 0.71 3.70 4.31
N VAL A 81 1.59 4.55 4.83
CA VAL A 81 2.53 5.31 4.01
C VAL A 81 3.94 4.97 4.44
N TYR A 82 4.73 4.41 3.53
CA TYR A 82 6.15 4.17 3.74
C TYR A 82 6.96 5.35 3.21
N ASP A 83 7.83 5.86 4.07
CA ASP A 83 8.82 6.89 3.78
C ASP A 83 10.22 6.26 3.68
N PRO A 84 10.81 6.16 2.46
CA PRO A 84 12.14 5.62 2.27
C PRO A 84 13.25 6.45 2.92
N SER A 85 13.04 7.76 3.15
CA SER A 85 14.05 8.66 3.72
C SER A 85 14.30 8.37 5.20
N THR A 86 13.24 7.96 5.91
CA THR A 86 13.31 7.58 7.32
C THR A 86 13.27 6.06 7.53
N ASN A 87 13.01 5.30 6.46
CA ASN A 87 12.74 3.87 6.48
C ASN A 87 11.64 3.52 7.49
N ARG A 88 10.55 4.29 7.50
CA ARG A 88 9.43 4.11 8.41
C ARG A 88 8.13 3.95 7.65
N LEU A 89 7.28 3.09 8.19
CA LEU A 89 5.88 2.99 7.81
C LEU A 89 5.05 3.79 8.83
N ALA A 90 4.03 4.49 8.37
CA ALA A 90 3.12 5.23 9.23
C ALA A 90 1.65 4.95 8.86
N ARG A 91 0.82 4.76 9.88
CA ARG A 91 -0.65 4.73 9.72
C ARG A 91 -1.16 6.12 9.43
N LYS A 92 -2.15 6.20 8.55
CA LYS A 92 -2.86 7.42 8.16
C LYS A 92 -4.36 7.10 8.15
N ASP A 93 -5.17 8.06 8.57
CA ASP A 93 -6.62 7.93 8.53
C ASP A 93 -7.12 7.69 7.11
N ALA A 94 -8.22 6.97 6.98
CA ALA A 94 -8.87 6.68 5.70
C ALA A 94 -9.33 7.97 4.97
N GLY A 95 -9.50 9.08 5.69
CA GLY A 95 -9.76 10.40 5.12
C GLY A 95 -11.06 10.50 4.30
N GLY A 96 -12.06 9.66 4.58
CA GLY A 96 -13.38 9.71 3.95
C GLY A 96 -13.54 8.92 2.65
N ARG A 97 -12.51 8.20 2.19
CA ARG A 97 -12.65 7.22 1.09
C ARG A 97 -13.61 6.07 1.48
N PRO A 98 -14.22 5.36 0.53
CA PRO A 98 -15.03 4.19 0.82
C PRO A 98 -14.22 3.09 1.49
N THR A 99 -14.91 2.28 2.29
CA THR A 99 -14.41 0.98 2.71
C THR A 99 -14.16 0.12 1.48
N LEU A 100 -12.98 -0.50 1.43
CA LEU A 100 -12.58 -1.34 0.31
C LEU A 100 -12.88 -2.81 0.60
N GLY A 101 -13.40 -3.50 -0.41
CA GLY A 101 -13.48 -4.95 -0.44
C GLY A 101 -12.28 -5.56 -1.16
N MET A 102 -12.23 -6.89 -1.16
CA MET A 102 -11.17 -7.68 -1.83
C MET A 102 -11.12 -7.50 -3.36
N ARG A 103 -12.07 -6.76 -3.94
CA ARG A 103 -12.15 -6.46 -5.38
C ARG A 103 -11.69 -5.04 -5.71
N ASP A 104 -11.49 -4.19 -4.71
CA ASP A 104 -11.05 -2.80 -4.87
C ASP A 104 -9.51 -2.68 -4.90
N LEU A 105 -8.87 -3.48 -5.76
CA LEU A 105 -7.41 -3.61 -5.81
C LEU A 105 -6.74 -2.76 -6.90
N THR A 106 -7.47 -1.81 -7.49
CA THR A 106 -6.99 -1.04 -8.64
C THR A 106 -6.66 0.39 -8.22
N MET A 107 -5.36 0.70 -8.18
CA MET A 107 -4.86 2.03 -7.87
C MET A 107 -3.65 2.38 -8.75
N VAL A 108 -3.58 3.63 -9.19
CA VAL A 108 -2.49 4.17 -10.03
C VAL A 108 -2.02 5.51 -9.48
N TYR A 109 -0.85 5.99 -9.89
CA TYR A 109 -0.35 7.30 -9.51
C TYR A 109 -0.27 8.16 -10.76
N ASP A 110 -0.91 9.32 -10.70
CA ASP A 110 -0.88 10.34 -11.72
C ASP A 110 0.12 11.42 -11.34
N VAL A 111 1.22 11.46 -12.09
CA VAL A 111 2.33 12.41 -11.85
C VAL A 111 1.97 13.84 -12.21
N GLU A 112 1.02 14.06 -13.13
CA GLU A 112 0.64 15.41 -13.55
C GLU A 112 -0.17 16.12 -12.46
N SER A 113 -1.11 15.43 -11.82
CA SER A 113 -1.87 16.00 -10.71
C SER A 113 -1.29 15.75 -9.33
N ASP A 114 -0.20 14.98 -9.22
CA ASP A 114 0.42 14.58 -7.95
C ASP A 114 -0.59 13.82 -7.06
N ARG A 115 -1.29 12.85 -7.65
CA ARG A 115 -2.38 12.12 -6.97
C ARG A 115 -2.28 10.63 -7.19
N ALA A 116 -2.58 9.88 -6.12
CA ALA A 116 -2.93 8.49 -6.28
C ALA A 116 -4.42 8.35 -6.59
N ILE A 117 -4.76 7.62 -7.65
CA ILE A 117 -6.12 7.43 -8.16
C ILE A 117 -6.57 6.01 -7.86
N LEU A 118 -7.67 5.89 -7.14
CA LEU A 118 -8.32 4.64 -6.77
C LEU A 118 -9.60 4.46 -7.59
N PHE A 119 -9.77 3.25 -8.12
CA PHE A 119 -11.01 2.81 -8.77
C PHE A 119 -11.65 1.71 -7.94
N THR A 120 -12.94 1.85 -7.67
CA THR A 120 -13.71 0.89 -6.86
C THR A 120 -14.61 0.02 -7.73
N GLU A 121 -14.98 -1.16 -7.25
CA GLU A 121 -15.89 -2.12 -7.90
C GLU A 121 -17.26 -1.49 -8.15
N VAL A 122 -17.71 -0.59 -7.27
CA VAL A 122 -18.98 0.13 -7.40
C VAL A 122 -18.91 1.31 -8.38
N GLY A 123 -17.80 1.48 -9.10
CA GLY A 123 -17.65 2.49 -10.15
C GLY A 123 -17.32 3.89 -9.65
N GLU A 124 -16.94 4.06 -8.39
CA GLU A 124 -16.45 5.35 -7.88
C GLU A 124 -14.96 5.52 -8.17
N THR A 125 -14.57 6.76 -8.48
CA THR A 125 -13.17 7.18 -8.61
C THR A 125 -12.80 8.16 -7.50
N TRP A 126 -11.67 7.94 -6.87
CA TRP A 126 -11.18 8.76 -5.77
C TRP A 126 -9.72 9.15 -6.00
N ALA A 127 -9.36 10.39 -5.66
CA ALA A 127 -7.98 10.85 -5.67
C ALA A 127 -7.48 11.11 -4.26
N TYR A 128 -6.26 10.66 -3.96
CA TYR A 128 -5.58 10.85 -2.70
C TYR A 128 -4.36 11.76 -2.87
N ASP A 129 -4.27 12.74 -2.00
CA ASP A 129 -3.11 13.58 -1.78
C ASP A 129 -2.42 13.11 -0.50
N VAL A 130 -1.25 12.49 -0.63
CA VAL A 130 -0.54 11.87 0.51
C VAL A 130 0.04 12.92 1.47
N ASP A 131 0.45 14.08 0.94
CA ASP A 131 1.06 15.15 1.72
C ASP A 131 0.02 15.85 2.61
N ARG A 132 -1.21 15.97 2.13
CA ARG A 132 -2.34 16.51 2.89
C ARG A 132 -3.11 15.43 3.66
N ASN A 133 -2.83 14.16 3.42
CA ASN A 133 -3.62 13.03 3.89
C ASN A 133 -5.12 13.21 3.62
N ALA A 134 -5.47 13.59 2.39
CA ALA A 134 -6.83 13.98 2.02
C ALA A 134 -7.31 13.23 0.79
N TRP A 135 -8.54 12.71 0.86
CA TRP A 135 -9.23 12.09 -0.26
C TRP A 135 -10.25 13.03 -0.89
N THR A 136 -10.43 12.93 -2.19
CA THR A 136 -11.44 13.68 -2.93
C THR A 136 -12.12 12.74 -3.92
N LYS A 137 -13.44 12.58 -3.79
CA LYS A 137 -14.24 11.87 -4.79
C LYS A 137 -14.22 12.64 -6.11
N LYS A 138 -13.98 11.94 -7.20
CA LYS A 138 -14.06 12.51 -8.55
C LYS A 138 -15.45 12.20 -9.10
N THR A 139 -16.08 13.24 -9.65
CA THR A 139 -17.42 13.20 -10.25
C THR A 139 -17.38 12.62 -11.65
#